data_AF-A0A1B1N5A5-F1
#
_entry.id   AF-A0A1B1N5A5-F1
#
_cell.length_a   1.000
_cell.length_b   1.000
_cell.length_c   1.000
_cell.angle_alpha   90.00
_cell.angle_beta   90.00
_cell.angle_gamma   90.00
#
_symmetry.space_group_name_H-M   'P 1'
#
loop_
_entity.id
_entity.type
_entity.pdbx_description
1 polymer ?
#
loop_
_entity_poly.entity_id
_entity_poly.type
_entity_poly.pdbx_seq_one_letter_code
_entity_poly.pdbx_strand_id
1 'polypeptide(L)'
;MKKNFLIKCIVITALAVLFSNLIQFYLTNHNLDKTSATQELVNEEKSSIFTNYSSRIQSAYRFLLAIESQKYNRPNEAYLFSQGYLMGSSSDYYSYLEMLIKKMDSSEYHYELNNIIETNKNLQSMIYQLNKYLFTQKDARDFPERWEQVKVLLKTISSKLWTQSTNDLSLYNITSYPKEFIARSAYTSAMASLNQDITEVIGLVGN
;
A
#
# COMPACT_ATOMS: atom_id res chain seq x y z
N MET A 1 -3.27 43.08 36.29
CA MET A 1 -2.62 43.34 34.98
C MET A 1 -2.31 42.08 34.15
N LYS A 2 -1.85 40.95 34.73
CA LYS A 2 -1.47 39.74 33.97
C LYS A 2 -2.60 39.05 33.17
N LYS A 3 -3.83 39.00 33.71
CA LYS A 3 -4.97 38.29 33.07
C LYS A 3 -5.44 38.95 31.76
N ASN A 4 -5.46 40.28 31.71
CA ASN A 4 -5.90 41.02 30.52
C ASN A 4 -4.84 40.99 29.40
N PHE A 5 -3.56 40.82 29.75
CA PHE A 5 -2.48 40.66 28.76
C PHE A 5 -2.54 39.29 28.09
N LEU A 6 -2.74 38.22 28.88
CA LEU A 6 -2.91 36.86 28.37
C LEU A 6 -4.10 36.71 27.42
N ILE A 7 -5.24 37.32 27.74
CA ILE A 7 -6.42 37.30 26.87
C ILE A 7 -6.13 38.02 25.54
N LYS A 8 -5.44 39.16 25.58
CA LYS A 8 -5.03 39.88 24.36
C LYS A 8 -4.11 39.04 23.48
N CYS A 9 -3.14 38.33 24.06
CA CYS A 9 -2.26 37.43 23.29
C CYS A 9 -3.06 36.29 22.63
N ILE A 10 -3.99 35.66 23.35
CA ILE A 10 -4.81 34.57 22.79
C ILE A 10 -5.64 35.07 21.60
N VAL A 11 -6.26 36.25 21.72
CA VAL A 11 -7.08 36.84 20.64
C VAL A 11 -6.22 37.19 19.42
N ILE A 12 -5.03 37.75 19.63
CA ILE A 12 -4.10 38.07 18.52
C ILE A 12 -3.65 36.79 17.80
N THR A 13 -3.30 35.73 18.53
CA THR A 13 -2.89 34.46 17.92
C THR A 13 -4.03 33.81 17.14
N ALA A 14 -5.26 33.83 17.67
CA ALA A 14 -6.42 33.29 16.98
C ALA A 14 -6.72 34.05 15.66
N LEU A 15 -6.61 35.39 15.69
CA LEU A 15 -6.77 36.21 14.49
C LEU A 15 -5.66 35.96 13.46
N ALA A 16 -4.40 35.82 13.90
CA ALA A 16 -3.29 35.51 12.99
C ALA A 16 -3.46 34.16 12.29
N VAL A 17 -3.94 33.13 13.00
CA VAL A 17 -4.23 31.80 12.41
C VAL A 17 -5.37 31.88 11.40
N LEU A 18 -6.44 32.63 11.71
CA LEU A 18 -7.56 32.83 10.78
C LEU A 18 -7.13 33.57 9.51
N PHE A 19 -6.34 34.64 9.63
CA PHE A 19 -5.81 35.36 8.48
C PHE A 19 -4.85 34.51 7.64
N SER A 20 -4.00 33.70 8.28
CA SER A 20 -3.11 32.77 7.57
C SER A 20 -3.90 31.77 6.71
N ASN A 21 -4.98 31.21 7.26
CA ASN A 21 -5.83 30.26 6.55
C ASN A 21 -6.61 30.93 5.41
N LEU A 22 -7.08 32.17 5.60
CA LEU A 22 -7.76 32.95 4.55
C LEU A 22 -6.82 33.33 3.41
N ILE A 23 -5.57 33.70 3.71
CA ILE A 23 -4.55 34.01 2.70
C ILE A 23 -4.18 32.75 1.91
N GLN A 24 -3.99 31.61 2.59
CA GLN A 24 -3.74 30.34 1.91
C GLN A 24 -4.91 29.94 1.01
N PHE A 25 -6.14 30.09 1.47
CA PHE A 25 -7.33 29.82 0.65
C PHE A 25 -7.40 30.73 -0.59
N TYR A 26 -7.13 32.03 -0.43
CA TYR A 26 -7.14 32.99 -1.54
C TYR A 26 -6.02 32.71 -2.57
N LEU A 27 -4.79 32.46 -2.11
CA LEU A 27 -3.67 32.11 -2.99
C LEU A 27 -3.89 30.79 -3.73
N THR A 28 -4.56 29.83 -3.09
CA THR A 28 -4.89 28.54 -3.71
C THR A 28 -5.94 28.71 -4.81
N ASN A 29 -6.93 29.59 -4.63
CA ASN A 29 -8.00 29.81 -5.61
C ASN A 29 -7.62 30.76 -6.75
N HIS A 30 -6.66 31.69 -6.57
CA HIS A 30 -6.29 32.66 -7.61
C HIS A 30 -5.33 32.08 -8.67
N ASN A 31 -4.72 30.91 -8.42
CA ASN A 31 -3.81 30.25 -9.37
C ASN A 31 -4.51 29.29 -10.36
N LEU A 32 -5.85 29.28 -10.39
CA LEU A 32 -6.66 28.33 -11.17
C LEU A 32 -7.03 28.78 -12.60
N ASP A 33 -6.56 29.95 -13.05
CA ASP A 33 -6.74 30.41 -14.43
C ASP A 33 -5.43 30.31 -15.24
N LYS A 34 -5.21 29.17 -15.91
CA LYS A 34 -4.46 29.04 -17.18
C LYS A 34 -4.56 27.63 -17.78
N THR A 35 -5.33 27.55 -18.86
CA THR A 35 -5.83 26.37 -19.59
C THR A 35 -4.78 25.55 -20.36
N SER A 36 -3.53 25.52 -19.90
CA SER A 36 -2.46 24.60 -20.37
C SER A 36 -1.92 23.70 -19.26
N ALA A 37 -2.20 24.03 -17.99
CA ALA A 37 -1.86 23.24 -16.82
C ALA A 37 -2.68 21.94 -16.69
N THR A 38 -3.80 21.78 -17.40
CA THR A 38 -4.74 20.69 -17.15
C THR A 38 -4.19 19.30 -17.54
N GLN A 39 -3.32 19.20 -18.56
CA GLN A 39 -2.67 17.91 -18.90
C GLN A 39 -1.51 17.57 -17.96
N GLU A 40 -0.75 18.57 -17.49
CA GLU A 40 0.31 18.40 -16.50
C GLU A 40 -0.28 18.06 -15.12
N LEU A 41 -1.34 18.77 -14.67
CA LEU A 41 -2.05 18.46 -13.43
C LEU A 41 -2.69 17.07 -13.47
N VAL A 42 -3.29 16.67 -14.59
CA VAL A 42 -3.88 15.33 -14.74
C VAL A 42 -2.79 14.25 -14.74
N ASN A 43 -1.60 14.52 -15.28
CA ASN A 43 -0.48 13.59 -15.23
C ASN A 43 0.17 13.53 -13.83
N GLU A 44 0.29 14.64 -13.12
CA GLU A 44 0.71 14.70 -11.71
C GLU A 44 -0.30 13.98 -10.80
N GLU A 45 -1.60 14.20 -11.02
CA GLU A 45 -2.67 13.56 -10.26
C GLU A 45 -2.73 12.05 -10.53
N LYS A 46 -2.56 11.61 -11.79
CA LYS A 46 -2.41 10.19 -12.18
C LYS A 46 -1.19 9.52 -11.56
N SER A 47 -0.02 10.17 -11.66
CA SER A 47 1.24 9.71 -11.04
C SER A 47 1.08 9.60 -9.53
N SER A 48 0.36 10.54 -8.92
CA SER A 48 0.05 10.52 -7.48
C SER A 48 -0.84 9.33 -7.12
N ILE A 49 -1.81 8.95 -7.95
CA ILE A 49 -2.73 7.83 -7.66
C ILE A 49 -2.01 6.47 -7.73
N PHE A 50 -1.22 6.23 -8.78
CA PHE A 50 -0.44 4.99 -8.89
C PHE A 50 0.62 4.88 -7.80
N THR A 51 1.33 5.97 -7.52
CA THR A 51 2.32 6.02 -6.43
C THR A 51 1.65 5.81 -5.07
N ASN A 52 0.52 6.48 -4.79
CA ASN A 52 -0.23 6.29 -3.56
C ASN A 52 -0.78 4.86 -3.44
N TYR A 53 -1.27 4.26 -4.52
CA TYR A 53 -1.72 2.88 -4.51
C TYR A 53 -0.57 1.90 -4.28
N SER A 54 0.61 2.18 -4.86
CA SER A 54 1.82 1.39 -4.66
C SER A 54 2.35 1.41 -3.21
N SER A 55 2.01 2.45 -2.43
CA SER A 55 2.38 2.51 -1.01
C SER A 55 1.81 1.34 -0.19
N ARG A 56 0.67 0.77 -0.61
CA ARG A 56 0.10 -0.45 -0.02
C ARG A 56 1.05 -1.64 -0.14
N ILE A 57 1.70 -1.77 -1.30
CA ILE A 57 2.64 -2.85 -1.60
C ILE A 57 3.91 -2.66 -0.77
N GLN A 58 4.38 -1.43 -0.63
CA GLN A 58 5.52 -1.13 0.24
C GLN A 58 5.22 -1.45 1.71
N SER A 59 4.00 -1.16 2.17
CA SER A 59 3.55 -1.54 3.52
C SER A 59 3.51 -3.06 3.69
N ALA A 60 2.94 -3.78 2.72
CA ALA A 60 2.91 -5.23 2.71
C ALA A 60 4.33 -5.84 2.70
N TYR A 61 5.24 -5.31 1.89
CA TYR A 61 6.65 -5.71 1.87
C TYR A 61 7.31 -5.59 3.25
N ARG A 62 7.17 -4.44 3.91
CA ARG A 62 7.72 -4.22 5.26
C ARG A 62 7.11 -5.19 6.27
N PHE A 63 5.82 -5.46 6.16
CA PHE A 63 5.13 -6.43 7.00
C PHE A 63 5.68 -7.85 6.79
N LEU A 64 5.82 -8.30 5.54
CA LEU A 64 6.33 -9.63 5.21
C LEU A 64 7.77 -9.82 5.73
N LEU A 65 8.65 -8.85 5.49
CA LEU A 65 10.02 -8.87 6.00
C LEU A 65 10.09 -8.90 7.53
N ALA A 66 9.19 -8.19 8.21
CA ALA A 66 9.17 -8.19 9.65
C ALA A 66 8.66 -9.53 10.19
N ILE A 67 7.54 -10.05 9.67
CA ILE A 67 6.90 -11.25 10.19
C ILE A 67 7.69 -12.53 9.90
N GLU A 68 8.50 -12.57 8.85
CA GLU A 68 9.41 -13.69 8.58
C GLU A 68 10.63 -13.74 9.51
N SER A 69 10.88 -12.71 10.30
CA SER A 69 12.03 -12.67 11.19
C SER A 69 11.90 -13.66 12.36
N GLN A 70 13.04 -14.07 12.94
CA GLN A 70 13.08 -14.98 14.10
C GLN A 70 12.31 -14.44 15.32
N LYS A 71 12.05 -13.14 15.37
CA LYS A 71 11.26 -12.50 16.43
C LYS A 71 9.84 -13.05 16.49
N TYR A 72 9.28 -13.52 15.37
CA TYR A 72 7.89 -13.96 15.27
C TYR A 72 7.79 -15.48 15.08
N ASN A 73 8.61 -16.24 15.80
CA ASN A 73 8.57 -17.71 15.80
C ASN A 73 7.49 -18.31 16.71
N ARG A 74 6.79 -17.47 17.50
CA ARG A 74 5.63 -17.90 18.30
C ARG A 74 4.33 -17.43 17.64
N PRO A 75 3.29 -18.28 17.55
CA PRO A 75 2.05 -17.92 16.88
C PRO A 75 1.37 -16.69 17.48
N ASN A 76 1.35 -16.58 18.82
CA ASN A 76 0.75 -15.42 19.52
C ASN A 76 1.43 -14.10 19.18
N GLU A 77 2.77 -14.07 19.13
CA GLU A 77 3.54 -12.87 18.83
C GLU A 77 3.35 -12.45 17.36
N ALA A 78 3.41 -13.42 16.45
CA ALA A 78 3.16 -13.21 15.03
C ALA A 78 1.71 -12.75 14.76
N TYR A 79 0.73 -13.33 15.45
CA TYR A 79 -0.68 -12.96 15.38
C TYR A 79 -0.89 -11.50 15.81
N LEU A 80 -0.37 -11.10 16.97
CA LEU A 80 -0.51 -9.73 17.48
C LEU A 80 0.12 -8.72 16.53
N PHE A 81 1.29 -9.03 15.97
CA PHE A 81 1.93 -8.19 14.96
C PHE A 81 1.07 -8.06 13.70
N SER A 82 0.56 -9.17 13.18
CA SER A 82 -0.32 -9.21 12.01
C SER A 82 -1.64 -8.46 12.25
N GLN A 83 -2.22 -8.57 13.45
CA GLN A 83 -3.40 -7.79 13.84
C GLN A 83 -3.13 -6.29 13.80
N GLY A 84 -2.00 -5.84 14.37
CA GLY A 84 -1.61 -4.43 14.33
C GLY A 84 -1.47 -3.89 12.91
N TYR A 85 -0.89 -4.68 11.99
CA TYR A 85 -0.81 -4.32 10.58
C TYR A 85 -2.19 -4.16 9.93
N LEU A 86 -3.10 -5.11 10.16
CA LEU A 86 -4.44 -5.07 9.59
C LEU A 86 -5.27 -3.90 10.12
N MET A 87 -5.16 -3.57 11.40
CA MET A 87 -5.82 -2.40 12.00
C MET A 87 -5.30 -1.07 11.42
N GLY A 88 -4.02 -1.00 11.06
CA GLY A 88 -3.42 0.17 10.41
C GLY A 88 -3.72 0.29 8.91
N SER A 89 -4.30 -0.73 8.29
CA SER A 89 -4.57 -0.78 6.84
C SER A 89 -5.98 -0.28 6.54
N SER A 90 -6.12 0.97 6.10
CA SER A 90 -7.42 1.54 5.69
C SER A 90 -7.91 0.94 4.36
N SER A 91 -8.91 0.06 4.41
CA SER A 91 -9.54 -0.54 3.22
C SER A 91 -10.17 0.51 2.30
N ASP A 92 -10.74 1.56 2.87
CA ASP A 92 -11.60 2.51 2.16
C ASP A 92 -10.78 3.43 1.25
N TYR A 93 -9.62 3.88 1.73
CA TYR A 93 -8.70 4.70 0.94
C TYR A 93 -8.19 3.94 -0.30
N TYR A 94 -7.77 2.68 -0.13
CA TYR A 94 -7.28 1.89 -1.26
C TYR A 94 -8.39 1.46 -2.21
N SER A 95 -9.61 1.20 -1.70
CA SER A 95 -10.78 0.93 -2.55
C SER A 95 -11.14 2.15 -3.42
N TYR A 96 -11.01 3.36 -2.87
CA TYR A 96 -11.16 4.59 -3.62
C TYR A 96 -10.11 4.72 -4.73
N LEU A 97 -8.83 4.47 -4.42
CA LEU A 97 -7.76 4.48 -5.43
C LEU A 97 -7.98 3.44 -6.54
N GLU A 98 -8.43 2.23 -6.20
CA GLU A 98 -8.78 1.18 -7.18
C GLU A 98 -9.89 1.64 -8.13
N MET A 99 -10.92 2.31 -7.60
CA MET A 99 -11.97 2.91 -8.42
C MET A 99 -11.40 3.96 -9.37
N LEU A 100 -10.51 4.84 -8.90
CA LEU A 100 -9.89 5.86 -9.75
C LEU A 100 -9.03 5.24 -10.85
N ILE A 101 -8.19 4.25 -10.53
CA ILE A 101 -7.37 3.52 -11.51
C ILE A 101 -8.26 2.89 -12.58
N LYS A 102 -9.36 2.23 -12.18
CA LYS A 102 -10.35 1.66 -13.11
C LYS A 102 -11.08 2.69 -13.97
N LYS A 103 -11.19 3.95 -13.54
CA LYS A 103 -11.79 5.04 -14.32
C LYS A 103 -10.80 5.71 -15.27
N MET A 104 -9.51 5.66 -14.98
CA MET A 104 -8.43 6.21 -15.82
C MET A 104 -8.10 5.36 -17.05
N ASP A 105 -8.72 4.20 -17.09
CA ASP A 105 -8.77 3.19 -18.12
C ASP A 105 -9.30 3.72 -19.47
N SER A 106 -8.37 4.21 -20.28
CA SER A 106 -8.58 4.56 -21.70
C SER A 106 -7.94 3.47 -22.57
N SER A 107 -8.62 2.31 -22.60
CA SER A 107 -8.56 1.20 -23.58
C SER A 107 -7.25 0.46 -23.89
N GLU A 108 -6.05 1.02 -23.75
CA GLU A 108 -4.82 0.38 -24.30
C GLU A 108 -4.22 -0.74 -23.42
N TYR A 109 -4.51 -0.76 -22.12
CA TYR A 109 -3.92 -1.71 -21.15
C TYR A 109 -4.91 -2.08 -20.01
N HIS A 110 -6.20 -2.14 -20.35
CA HIS A 110 -7.30 -2.42 -19.41
C HIS A 110 -7.09 -3.72 -18.63
N TYR A 111 -6.72 -4.78 -19.36
CA TYR A 111 -6.56 -6.11 -18.80
C TYR A 111 -5.43 -6.13 -17.77
N GLU A 112 -4.33 -5.45 -18.07
CA GLU A 112 -3.13 -5.43 -17.25
C GLU A 112 -3.30 -4.58 -16.00
N LEU A 113 -4.00 -3.44 -16.07
CA LEU A 113 -4.35 -2.68 -14.87
C LEU A 113 -5.26 -3.46 -13.92
N ASN A 114 -6.25 -4.19 -14.46
CA ASN A 114 -7.06 -5.09 -13.64
C ASN A 114 -6.20 -6.20 -13.02
N ASN A 115 -5.27 -6.77 -13.77
CA ASN A 115 -4.35 -7.78 -13.23
C ASN A 115 -3.49 -7.25 -12.08
N ILE A 116 -3.00 -6.01 -12.17
CA ILE A 116 -2.27 -5.35 -11.08
C ILE A 116 -3.17 -5.19 -9.83
N ILE A 117 -4.40 -4.71 -10.01
CA ILE A 117 -5.36 -4.54 -8.90
C ILE A 117 -5.67 -5.89 -8.25
N GLU A 118 -5.99 -6.92 -9.05
CA GLU A 118 -6.34 -8.24 -8.52
C GLU A 118 -5.14 -8.91 -7.82
N THR A 119 -3.92 -8.75 -8.35
CA THR A 119 -2.71 -9.23 -7.67
C THR A 119 -2.51 -8.55 -6.32
N ASN A 120 -2.75 -7.24 -6.23
CA ASN A 120 -2.68 -6.51 -4.97
C ASN A 120 -3.75 -7.02 -3.99
N LYS A 121 -4.99 -7.23 -4.44
CA LYS A 121 -6.04 -7.84 -3.61
C LYS A 121 -5.68 -9.24 -3.12
N ASN A 122 -5.10 -10.08 -3.97
CA ASN A 122 -4.64 -11.41 -3.61
C ASN A 122 -3.56 -11.36 -2.52
N LEU A 123 -2.61 -10.43 -2.62
CA LEU A 123 -1.61 -10.19 -1.58
C LEU A 123 -2.26 -9.82 -0.23
N GLN A 124 -3.31 -9.00 -0.25
CA GLN A 124 -4.00 -8.58 0.97
C GLN A 124 -4.85 -9.70 1.56
N SER A 125 -5.48 -10.50 0.70
CA SER A 125 -6.18 -11.72 1.09
C SER A 125 -5.22 -12.72 1.76
N MET A 126 -4.02 -12.92 1.19
CA MET A 126 -2.99 -13.75 1.79
C MET A 126 -2.59 -13.25 3.19
N ILE A 127 -2.36 -11.96 3.37
CA ILE A 127 -2.04 -11.39 4.70
C ILE A 127 -3.19 -11.61 5.70
N TYR A 128 -4.44 -11.51 5.24
CA TYR A 128 -5.61 -11.79 6.07
C TYR A 128 -5.72 -13.28 6.45
N GLN A 129 -5.45 -14.20 5.52
CA GLN A 129 -5.44 -15.64 5.81
C GLN A 129 -4.28 -16.02 6.72
N LEU A 130 -3.11 -15.41 6.52
CA LEU A 130 -1.95 -15.54 7.41
C LEU A 130 -2.32 -15.14 8.85
N ASN A 131 -3.04 -14.03 9.01
CA ASN A 131 -3.52 -13.61 10.33
C ASN A 131 -4.41 -14.66 11.00
N LYS A 132 -5.37 -15.21 10.25
CA LYS A 132 -6.28 -16.26 10.73
C LYS A 132 -5.52 -17.52 11.14
N TYR A 133 -4.58 -17.96 10.32
CA TYR A 133 -3.73 -19.10 10.63
C TYR A 133 -2.95 -18.89 11.94
N LEU A 134 -2.32 -17.73 12.10
CA LEU A 134 -1.58 -17.41 13.34
C LEU A 134 -2.52 -17.36 14.57
N PHE A 135 -3.79 -17.00 14.38
CA PHE A 135 -4.80 -17.05 15.43
C PHE A 135 -5.21 -18.47 15.81
N THR A 136 -5.32 -19.40 14.85
CA THR A 136 -5.77 -20.77 15.09
C THR A 136 -4.67 -21.68 15.63
N GLN A 137 -3.41 -21.43 15.25
CA GLN A 137 -2.26 -22.28 15.59
C GLN A 137 -1.63 -21.97 16.97
N LYS A 138 -2.31 -21.24 17.85
CA LYS A 138 -1.75 -20.78 19.14
C LYS A 138 -1.21 -21.90 20.03
N ASP A 139 -1.82 -23.08 19.94
CA ASP A 139 -1.49 -24.26 20.75
C ASP A 139 -0.97 -25.44 19.91
N ALA A 140 -0.69 -25.22 18.62
CA ALA A 140 -0.30 -26.29 17.71
C ALA A 140 1.17 -26.68 17.87
N ARG A 141 1.42 -27.99 18.05
CA ARG A 141 2.77 -28.52 18.27
C ARG A 141 3.63 -28.51 17.02
N ASP A 142 3.03 -28.64 15.84
CA ASP A 142 3.69 -28.64 14.52
C ASP A 142 3.80 -27.23 13.91
N PHE A 143 3.35 -26.19 14.61
CA PHE A 143 3.46 -24.81 14.15
C PHE A 143 4.87 -24.43 13.71
N PRO A 144 5.97 -24.72 14.45
CA PRO A 144 7.30 -24.27 14.06
C PRO A 144 7.72 -24.76 12.68
N GLU A 145 7.47 -26.03 12.36
CA GLU A 145 7.88 -26.63 11.08
C GLU A 145 7.08 -26.05 9.90
N ARG A 146 5.74 -26.00 10.03
CA ARG A 146 4.88 -25.38 9.00
C ARG A 146 5.18 -23.90 8.85
N TRP A 147 5.50 -23.22 9.94
CA TRP A 147 5.85 -21.81 9.93
C TRP A 147 7.15 -21.52 9.17
N GLU A 148 8.16 -22.38 9.27
CA GLU A 148 9.37 -22.25 8.44
C GLU A 148 9.06 -22.32 6.95
N GLN A 149 8.19 -23.24 6.52
CA GLN A 149 7.77 -23.36 5.12
C GLN A 149 7.07 -22.08 4.64
N VAL A 150 6.14 -21.55 5.46
CA VAL A 150 5.46 -20.29 5.17
C VAL A 150 6.47 -19.15 5.06
N LYS A 151 7.43 -19.02 5.99
CA LYS A 151 8.45 -17.96 5.97
C LYS A 151 9.32 -17.98 4.71
N VAL A 152 9.68 -19.16 4.19
CA VAL A 152 10.44 -19.28 2.93
C VAL A 152 9.65 -18.67 1.76
N LEU A 153 8.34 -18.93 1.69
CA LEU A 153 7.48 -18.34 0.67
C LEU A 153 7.28 -16.83 0.89
N LEU A 154 7.09 -16.38 2.14
CA LEU A 154 6.97 -14.95 2.44
C LEU A 154 8.22 -14.17 2.00
N LYS A 155 9.41 -14.75 2.18
CA LYS A 155 10.68 -14.18 1.71
C LYS A 155 10.77 -14.11 0.19
N THR A 156 10.29 -15.15 -0.47
CA THR A 156 10.24 -15.18 -1.93
C THR A 156 9.30 -14.10 -2.46
N ILE A 157 8.10 -13.99 -1.88
CA ILE A 157 7.12 -12.95 -2.21
C ILE A 157 7.68 -11.56 -1.92
N SER A 158 8.27 -11.32 -0.75
CA SER A 158 8.77 -9.99 -0.36
C SER A 158 9.82 -9.46 -1.35
N SER A 159 10.69 -10.32 -1.88
CA SER A 159 11.66 -9.96 -2.93
C SER A 159 11.01 -9.54 -4.27
N LYS A 160 9.79 -10.02 -4.54
CA LYS A 160 8.99 -9.65 -5.72
C LYS A 160 8.11 -8.43 -5.49
N LEU A 161 7.86 -8.04 -4.23
CA LEU A 161 7.04 -6.87 -3.91
C LEU A 161 7.80 -5.56 -4.09
N TRP A 162 9.06 -5.50 -3.64
CA TRP A 162 9.86 -4.29 -3.67
C TRP A 162 11.35 -4.63 -3.83
N THR A 163 12.07 -3.79 -4.57
CA THR A 163 13.52 -3.86 -4.72
C THR A 163 14.11 -2.46 -4.57
N GLN A 164 15.42 -2.38 -4.35
CA GLN A 164 16.14 -1.10 -4.27
C GLN A 164 16.32 -0.42 -5.63
N SER A 165 16.10 -1.15 -6.73
CA SER A 165 16.23 -0.66 -8.09
C SER A 165 14.85 -0.30 -8.65
N THR A 166 14.73 0.94 -9.14
CA THR A 166 13.53 1.41 -9.84
C THR A 166 13.34 0.74 -11.19
N ASN A 167 14.31 -0.03 -11.66
CA ASN A 167 14.27 -0.72 -12.95
C ASN A 167 13.85 -2.19 -12.84
N ASP A 168 13.77 -2.76 -11.66
CA ASP A 168 13.43 -4.18 -11.53
C ASP A 168 11.91 -4.40 -11.64
N LEU A 169 11.52 -5.58 -12.10
CA LEU A 169 10.13 -6.03 -12.14
C LEU A 169 9.65 -6.42 -10.73
N SER A 170 9.44 -5.41 -9.88
CA SER A 170 8.76 -5.55 -8.60
C SER A 170 7.30 -5.12 -8.72
N LEU A 171 6.40 -5.69 -7.91
CA LEU A 171 4.99 -5.28 -7.89
C LEU A 171 4.87 -3.79 -7.58
N TYR A 172 5.72 -3.24 -6.71
CA TYR A 172 5.79 -1.80 -6.43
C TYR A 172 6.04 -1.00 -7.72
N ASN A 173 7.14 -1.26 -8.44
CA ASN A 173 7.49 -0.52 -9.65
C ASN A 173 6.44 -0.69 -10.76
N ILE A 174 5.92 -1.92 -10.94
CA ILE A 174 4.82 -2.21 -11.88
C ILE A 174 3.58 -1.37 -11.53
N THR A 175 3.26 -1.21 -10.25
CA THR A 175 2.09 -0.46 -9.81
C THR A 175 2.30 1.05 -9.88
N SER A 176 3.51 1.53 -9.59
CA SER A 176 3.86 2.96 -9.65
C SER A 176 3.94 3.47 -11.09
N TYR A 177 4.44 2.65 -12.03
CA TYR A 177 4.70 3.03 -13.42
C TYR A 177 4.13 1.98 -14.41
N PRO A 178 2.82 1.70 -14.40
CA PRO A 178 2.24 0.57 -15.13
C PRO A 178 2.55 0.61 -16.64
N LYS A 179 2.48 1.79 -17.27
CA LYS A 179 2.78 1.95 -18.70
C LYS A 179 4.17 1.45 -19.09
N GLU A 180 5.18 1.73 -18.26
CA GLU A 180 6.57 1.39 -18.55
C GLU A 180 6.86 -0.10 -18.34
N PHE A 181 6.19 -0.71 -17.37
CA PHE A 181 6.47 -2.08 -16.96
C PHE A 181 5.61 -3.11 -17.68
N ILE A 182 4.36 -2.79 -18.01
CA ILE A 182 3.45 -3.68 -18.76
C ILE A 182 4.03 -4.00 -20.15
N ALA A 183 4.70 -3.04 -20.79
CA ALA A 183 5.32 -3.23 -22.09
C ALA A 183 6.55 -4.17 -22.08
N ARG A 184 7.04 -4.58 -20.90
CA ARG A 184 8.22 -5.43 -20.79
C ARG A 184 7.85 -6.89 -21.01
N SER A 185 8.65 -7.61 -21.80
CA SER A 185 8.40 -9.02 -22.14
C SER A 185 8.26 -9.96 -20.93
N ALA A 186 8.93 -9.66 -19.82
CA ALA A 186 8.89 -10.47 -18.59
C ALA A 186 7.73 -10.11 -17.63
N TYR A 187 6.89 -9.12 -17.95
CA TYR A 187 5.76 -8.69 -17.11
C TYR A 187 4.82 -9.84 -16.78
N THR A 188 4.33 -10.54 -17.80
CA THR A 188 3.33 -11.62 -17.63
C THR A 188 3.88 -12.74 -16.75
N SER A 189 5.13 -13.17 -16.98
CA SER A 189 5.78 -14.20 -16.15
C SER A 189 6.00 -13.75 -14.72
N ALA A 190 6.38 -12.49 -14.49
CA ALA A 190 6.59 -11.95 -13.14
C ALA A 190 5.28 -11.90 -12.35
N MET A 191 4.19 -11.41 -12.96
CA MET A 191 2.87 -11.35 -12.33
C MET A 191 2.28 -12.75 -12.07
N ALA A 192 2.44 -13.68 -13.02
CA ALA A 192 1.99 -15.06 -12.85
C ALA A 192 2.74 -15.77 -11.71
N SER A 193 4.07 -15.65 -11.70
CA SER A 193 4.90 -16.24 -10.65
C SER A 193 4.60 -15.66 -9.27
N LEU A 194 4.37 -14.35 -9.16
CA LEU A 194 3.98 -13.73 -7.90
C LEU A 194 2.61 -14.25 -7.41
N ASN A 195 1.61 -14.31 -8.29
CA ASN A 195 0.29 -14.84 -7.90
C ASN A 195 0.35 -16.31 -7.50
N GLN A 196 1.19 -17.11 -8.17
CA GLN A 196 1.39 -18.51 -7.79
C GLN A 196 1.91 -18.64 -6.36
N ASP A 197 2.97 -17.90 -6.00
CA ASP A 197 3.51 -17.93 -4.64
C ASP A 197 2.46 -17.48 -3.60
N ILE A 198 1.68 -16.44 -3.92
CA ILE A 198 0.59 -15.94 -3.06
C ILE A 198 -0.46 -17.04 -2.84
N THR A 199 -0.88 -17.72 -3.91
CA THR A 199 -1.83 -18.84 -3.83
C THR A 199 -1.27 -20.01 -3.02
N GLU A 200 0.02 -20.30 -3.15
CA GLU A 200 0.68 -21.37 -2.38
C GLU A 200 0.66 -21.07 -0.88
N VAL A 201 0.99 -19.84 -0.47
CA VAL A 201 0.87 -19.42 0.93
C VAL A 201 -0.57 -19.56 1.42
N ILE A 202 -1.55 -19.08 0.65
CA ILE A 202 -2.97 -19.22 0.99
C ILE A 202 -3.35 -20.70 1.17
N GLY A 203 -2.87 -21.59 0.30
CA GLY A 203 -3.11 -23.04 0.40
C GLY A 203 -2.48 -23.67 1.65
N LEU A 204 -1.30 -23.21 2.07
CA LEU A 204 -0.65 -23.70 3.28
C LEU A 204 -1.34 -23.22 4.57
N VAL A 205 -1.82 -21.99 4.59
CA VAL A 205 -2.37 -21.35 5.80
C VAL A 205 -3.90 -21.43 5.89
N GLY A 206 -4.58 -21.74 4.78
CA GLY A 206 -6.04 -21.84 4.69
C GLY A 206 -6.63 -23.21 5.07
N ASN A 207 -5.77 -24.21 5.32
CA ASN A 207 -6.16 -25.55 5.74
C ASN A 207 -6.14 -25.71 7.28
#